data_AF-A0A7L9AQ02-F1
#
_entry.id   AF-A0A7L9AQ02-F1
#
_cell.length_a   1.000
_cell.length_b   1.000
_cell.length_c   1.000
_cell.angle_alpha   90.00
_cell.angle_beta   90.00
_cell.angle_gamma   90.00
#
_symmetry.space_group_name_H-M   'P 1'
#
loop_
_entity.id
_entity.type
_entity.pdbx_description
1 polymer ?
#
loop_
_entity_poly.entity_id
_entity_poly.type
_entity_poly.pdbx_seq_one_letter_code
_entity_poly.pdbx_strand_id
1 'polypeptide(L)'
;AEEGNTWKLLHALYADSLVDHPKSLDNIIVPTLSQQSLVNAYYESDSELRLLHLIVDWLEATAAYQESATQTSAPVIGNDIHWGNTLHELLIGNSLFNKEKNKAIITCIDPDAPRRQNKIIHSDDKKDDNDLCKRVFTEVRCGKFNDAVSVCISAGQAWRGAALQGWKILDYKPGQMEGTLEVYGNASRDLWKWCALGIANNVSENVHYRATVGIFCGHLQSAIPACQGNWEDLLWAHLRVQIEERVDRFLHEHHSTVEANTTDPEVLELLQSELQTEELSLQQVFSAVKSLMNGKKESKYQTCQRYLMLGQIRNIMQDSLEWIENNEDKFIRFLAHLILVLRLMGKDPQHDIGDTILEKYVTQLIDGLNEGSCECPELIAYYTSTVPSDRQIVLYAELMDRIQKSEHREEVVNAGTKAGVDVAASARVAIKKAITNIQQGYGNIDVTFTQTSNLEKDKTLINKVISSLEWLSLIPNQVDEALWLGNAMIR
;
A
#
# COMPACT_ATOMS: atom_id res chain seq x y z
N ALA A 1 -7.62 5.60 -3.54
CA ALA A 1 -7.21 4.23 -3.17
C ALA A 1 -5.78 4.23 -2.66
N GLU A 2 -4.81 4.72 -3.45
CA GLU A 2 -3.38 4.69 -3.08
C GLU A 2 -3.06 5.34 -1.72
N GLU A 3 -3.59 6.53 -1.43
CA GLU A 3 -3.40 7.19 -0.13
C GLU A 3 -3.85 6.29 1.04
N GLY A 4 -5.04 5.70 0.94
CA GLY A 4 -5.57 4.79 1.96
C GLY A 4 -4.73 3.53 2.13
N ASN A 5 -4.15 3.01 1.05
CA ASN A 5 -3.24 1.87 1.10
C ASN A 5 -1.93 2.24 1.81
N THR A 6 -1.40 3.46 1.60
CA THR A 6 -0.21 3.95 2.31
C THR A 6 -0.44 4.06 3.81
N TRP A 7 -1.61 4.53 4.25
CA TRP A 7 -1.94 4.58 5.69
C TRP A 7 -2.06 3.19 6.31
N LYS A 8 -2.68 2.23 5.60
CA LYS A 8 -2.74 0.82 6.05
C LYS A 8 -1.35 0.20 6.16
N LEU A 9 -0.46 0.48 5.19
CA LEU A 9 0.92 0.02 5.22
C LEU A 9 1.66 0.58 6.44
N LEU A 10 1.58 1.89 6.66
CA LEU A 10 2.24 2.56 7.78
C LEU A 10 1.76 2.00 9.12
N HIS A 11 0.44 1.78 9.25
CA HIS A 11 -0.13 1.15 10.43
C HIS A 11 0.43 -0.26 10.66
N ALA A 12 0.45 -1.10 9.62
CA ALA A 12 0.98 -2.46 9.72
C ALA A 12 2.46 -2.46 10.16
N LEU A 13 3.32 -1.71 9.45
CA LEU A 13 4.75 -1.61 9.76
C LEU A 13 5.02 -1.08 11.17
N TYR A 14 4.21 -0.12 11.63
CA TYR A 14 4.40 0.46 12.95
C TYR A 14 3.90 -0.46 14.07
N ALA A 15 2.74 -1.09 13.89
CA ALA A 15 2.17 -2.02 14.86
C ALA A 15 3.14 -3.16 15.19
N ASP A 16 3.80 -3.73 14.18
CA ASP A 16 4.83 -4.77 14.40
C ASP A 16 6.04 -4.23 15.19
N SER A 17 6.46 -2.99 14.91
CA SER A 17 7.60 -2.37 15.60
C SER A 17 7.36 -2.02 17.07
N LEU A 18 6.10 -2.04 17.54
CA LEU A 18 5.73 -1.82 18.94
C LEU A 18 5.67 -3.12 19.75
N VAL A 19 5.61 -4.28 19.09
CA VAL A 19 5.54 -5.58 19.74
C VAL A 19 6.95 -6.02 20.14
N ASP A 20 7.12 -6.44 21.39
CA ASP A 20 8.35 -7.05 21.84
C ASP A 20 8.46 -8.46 21.25
N HIS A 21 9.43 -8.65 20.36
CA HIS A 21 9.69 -9.94 19.72
C HIS A 21 10.79 -10.70 20.47
N PRO A 22 10.71 -12.05 20.52
CA PRO A 22 11.72 -12.87 21.16
C PRO A 22 13.09 -12.68 20.49
N LYS A 23 14.14 -12.59 21.32
CA LYS A 23 15.51 -12.27 20.87
C LYS A 23 16.25 -13.44 20.21
N SER A 24 15.82 -14.67 20.44
CA SER A 24 16.45 -15.88 19.91
C SER A 24 15.43 -17.00 19.78
N LEU A 25 15.60 -17.78 18.71
CA LEU A 25 14.84 -18.97 18.39
C LEU A 25 14.97 -20.07 19.48
N ASP A 26 16.11 -20.16 20.14
CA ASP A 26 16.35 -21.14 21.23
C ASP A 26 15.41 -20.95 22.43
N ASN A 27 14.87 -19.73 22.60
CA ASN A 27 13.92 -19.45 23.68
C ASN A 27 12.51 -19.95 23.37
N ILE A 28 12.24 -20.35 22.13
CA ILE A 28 10.90 -20.68 21.61
C ILE A 28 10.82 -22.15 21.20
N ILE A 29 11.91 -22.71 20.64
CA ILE A 29 11.90 -24.07 20.10
C ILE A 29 11.75 -25.11 21.21
N VAL A 30 10.77 -25.99 21.01
CA VAL A 30 10.62 -27.26 21.71
C VAL A 30 10.72 -28.38 20.66
N PRO A 31 11.37 -29.52 20.95
CA PRO A 31 11.35 -30.67 20.05
C PRO A 31 9.91 -31.04 19.67
N THR A 32 9.62 -31.07 18.37
CA THR A 32 8.26 -31.27 17.84
C THR A 32 8.34 -31.92 16.46
N LEU A 33 7.29 -32.66 16.08
CA LEU A 33 7.11 -33.14 14.70
C LEU A 33 6.29 -32.15 13.84
N SER A 34 5.71 -31.12 14.45
CA SER A 34 5.00 -30.05 13.73
C SER A 34 6.00 -29.06 13.15
N GLN A 35 6.23 -29.15 11.84
CA GLN A 35 7.02 -28.18 11.09
C GLN A 35 6.41 -26.78 11.17
N GLN A 36 5.07 -26.67 11.23
CA GLN A 36 4.38 -25.39 11.36
C GLN A 36 4.76 -24.67 12.66
N SER A 37 4.92 -25.40 13.78
CA SER A 37 5.35 -24.81 15.06
C SER A 37 6.74 -24.20 14.96
N LEU A 38 7.65 -24.89 14.25
CA LEU A 38 9.01 -24.44 14.01
C LEU A 38 9.04 -23.20 13.11
N VAL A 39 8.24 -23.18 12.04
CA VAL A 39 8.12 -22.01 11.14
C VAL A 39 7.48 -20.81 11.86
N ASN A 40 6.50 -21.02 12.73
CA ASN A 40 5.94 -19.94 13.55
C ASN A 40 7.01 -19.32 14.45
N ALA A 41 7.84 -20.14 15.11
CA ALA A 41 8.96 -19.65 15.91
C ALA A 41 10.01 -18.88 15.06
N TYR A 42 10.20 -19.27 13.81
CA TYR A 42 11.06 -18.54 12.88
C TYR A 42 10.49 -17.15 12.55
N TYR A 43 9.20 -17.06 12.24
CA TYR A 43 8.53 -15.76 12.10
C TYR A 43 8.66 -14.93 13.39
N GLU A 44 8.49 -15.49 14.58
CA GLU A 44 8.60 -14.71 15.82
C GLU A 44 10.02 -14.20 16.09
N SER A 45 11.06 -14.92 15.67
CA SER A 45 12.46 -14.57 15.96
C SER A 45 13.11 -13.72 14.87
N ASP A 46 12.78 -13.93 13.59
CA ASP A 46 13.43 -13.27 12.46
C ASP A 46 12.67 -12.02 11.99
N SER A 47 13.28 -10.84 12.20
CA SER A 47 12.65 -9.56 11.86
C SER A 47 12.52 -9.31 10.36
N GLU A 48 13.43 -9.86 9.55
CA GLU A 48 13.38 -9.64 8.09
C GLU A 48 12.24 -10.46 7.50
N LEU A 49 12.13 -11.75 7.85
CA LEU A 49 11.05 -12.62 7.43
C LEU A 49 9.67 -12.07 7.84
N ARG A 50 9.52 -11.56 9.07
CA ARG A 50 8.28 -10.86 9.47
C ARG A 50 7.96 -9.67 8.60
N LEU A 51 8.95 -8.82 8.34
CA LEU A 51 8.76 -7.66 7.47
C LEU A 51 8.26 -8.09 6.09
N LEU A 52 8.87 -9.12 5.49
CA LEU A 52 8.42 -9.62 4.18
C LEU A 52 6.99 -10.15 4.24
N HIS A 53 6.66 -10.93 5.26
CA HIS A 53 5.32 -11.48 5.44
C HIS A 53 4.27 -10.39 5.63
N LEU A 54 4.58 -9.37 6.44
CA LEU A 54 3.71 -8.23 6.67
C LEU A 54 3.45 -7.44 5.39
N ILE A 55 4.48 -7.25 4.55
CA ILE A 55 4.31 -6.60 3.25
C ILE A 55 3.43 -7.46 2.33
N VAL A 56 3.61 -8.79 2.33
CA VAL A 56 2.75 -9.72 1.60
C VAL A 56 1.30 -9.60 2.06
N ASP A 57 1.04 -9.63 3.36
CA ASP A 57 -0.32 -9.52 3.91
C ASP A 57 -0.98 -8.19 3.52
N TRP A 58 -0.21 -7.09 3.55
CA TRP A 58 -0.68 -5.79 3.10
C TRP A 58 -1.01 -5.78 1.60
N LEU A 59 -0.17 -6.41 0.76
CA LEU A 59 -0.40 -6.54 -0.68
C LEU A 59 -1.65 -7.38 -0.96
N GLU A 60 -1.85 -8.49 -0.25
CA GLU A 60 -3.00 -9.39 -0.37
C GLU A 60 -4.30 -8.71 0.07
N ALA A 61 -4.29 -8.03 1.22
CA ALA A 61 -5.44 -7.25 1.71
C ALA A 61 -5.82 -6.11 0.76
N THR A 62 -4.82 -5.46 0.16
CA THR A 62 -5.04 -4.40 -0.83
C THR A 62 -5.68 -4.95 -2.11
N ALA A 63 -5.19 -6.09 -2.62
CA ALA A 63 -5.77 -6.75 -3.77
C ALA A 63 -7.20 -7.24 -3.50
N ALA A 64 -7.46 -7.83 -2.32
CA ALA A 64 -8.79 -8.27 -1.92
C ALA A 64 -9.81 -7.12 -1.90
N TYR A 65 -9.40 -5.95 -1.40
CA TYR A 65 -10.23 -4.75 -1.42
C TYR A 65 -10.50 -4.26 -2.84
N GLN A 66 -9.47 -4.20 -3.69
CA GLN A 66 -9.62 -3.79 -5.09
C GLN A 66 -10.58 -4.72 -5.84
N GLU A 67 -10.39 -6.05 -5.75
CA GLU A 67 -11.25 -7.03 -6.41
C GLU A 67 -12.70 -6.95 -5.94
N SER A 68 -12.93 -6.70 -4.64
CA SER A 68 -14.29 -6.52 -4.12
C SER A 68 -14.98 -5.26 -4.68
N ALA A 69 -14.22 -4.23 -4.99
CA ALA A 69 -14.72 -2.96 -5.51
C ALA A 69 -14.94 -2.99 -7.02
N THR A 70 -14.10 -3.70 -7.77
CA THR A 70 -14.13 -3.73 -9.25
C THR A 70 -14.88 -4.92 -9.82
N GLN A 71 -15.00 -6.04 -9.08
CA GLN A 71 -15.56 -7.31 -9.55
C GLN A 71 -14.99 -7.72 -10.92
N THR A 72 -13.67 -7.59 -11.06
CA THR A 72 -12.97 -7.72 -12.34
C THR A 72 -12.86 -9.16 -12.83
N SER A 73 -12.97 -10.14 -11.94
CA SER A 73 -12.91 -11.55 -12.30
C SER A 73 -14.21 -12.04 -12.96
N ALA A 74 -14.08 -12.77 -14.06
CA ALA A 74 -15.20 -13.41 -14.72
C ALA A 74 -15.95 -14.35 -13.75
N PRO A 75 -17.29 -14.43 -13.84
CA PRO A 75 -18.05 -15.39 -13.05
C PRO A 75 -17.66 -16.80 -13.48
N VAL A 76 -17.30 -17.64 -12.50
CA VAL A 76 -17.08 -19.06 -12.73
C VAL A 76 -18.44 -19.76 -12.69
N ILE A 77 -18.74 -20.55 -13.72
CA ILE A 77 -19.97 -21.33 -13.79
C ILE A 77 -19.83 -22.52 -12.81
N GLY A 78 -20.52 -22.43 -11.67
CA GLY A 78 -20.59 -23.51 -10.69
C GLY A 78 -21.64 -24.54 -11.07
N ASN A 79 -21.25 -25.57 -11.83
CA ASN A 79 -22.12 -26.67 -12.22
C ASN A 79 -21.69 -28.02 -11.63
N ASP A 80 -20.68 -28.04 -10.74
CA ASP A 80 -20.10 -29.23 -10.10
C ASP A 80 -19.64 -30.35 -11.06
N ILE A 81 -19.54 -30.05 -12.37
CA ILE A 81 -19.18 -31.01 -13.41
C ILE A 81 -17.94 -30.51 -14.13
N HIS A 82 -16.87 -31.31 -14.06
CA HIS A 82 -15.66 -31.10 -14.83
C HIS A 82 -15.89 -31.36 -16.32
N TRP A 83 -15.57 -30.37 -17.17
CA TRP A 83 -15.66 -30.42 -18.62
C TRP A 83 -17.01 -30.99 -19.13
N GLY A 84 -18.11 -30.39 -18.67
CA GLY A 84 -19.47 -30.88 -18.95
C GLY A 84 -19.78 -31.00 -20.44
N ASN A 85 -19.28 -30.10 -21.28
CA ASN A 85 -19.52 -30.17 -22.73
C ASN A 85 -18.75 -31.32 -23.37
N THR A 86 -17.49 -31.51 -22.97
CA THR A 86 -16.63 -32.62 -23.41
C THR A 86 -17.20 -33.96 -22.97
N LEU A 87 -17.66 -34.06 -21.72
CA LEU A 87 -18.36 -35.25 -21.22
C LEU A 87 -19.62 -35.53 -22.03
N HIS A 88 -20.43 -34.51 -22.31
CA HIS A 88 -21.64 -34.65 -23.13
C HIS A 88 -21.32 -35.13 -24.55
N GLU A 89 -20.31 -34.56 -25.21
CA GLU A 89 -19.86 -35.01 -26.53
C GLU A 89 -19.37 -36.47 -26.52
N LEU A 90 -18.67 -36.89 -25.45
CA LEU A 90 -18.23 -38.27 -25.28
C LEU A 90 -19.39 -39.24 -25.06
N LEU A 91 -20.40 -38.85 -24.28
CA LEU A 91 -21.59 -39.67 -24.02
C LEU A 91 -22.48 -39.82 -25.26
N ILE A 92 -22.59 -38.78 -26.09
CA ILE A 92 -23.29 -38.85 -27.39
C ILE A 92 -22.50 -39.69 -28.42
N GLY A 93 -21.22 -39.97 -28.14
CA GLY A 93 -20.15 -40.44 -29.02
C GLY A 93 -20.30 -41.78 -29.75
N ASN A 94 -21.51 -42.20 -30.14
CA ASN A 94 -21.80 -43.32 -31.05
C ASN A 94 -22.80 -43.00 -32.18
N SER A 95 -23.23 -41.76 -32.37
CA SER A 95 -24.09 -41.41 -33.52
C SER A 95 -23.30 -41.29 -34.83
N LEU A 96 -23.80 -41.90 -35.91
CA LEU A 96 -23.13 -42.09 -37.21
C LEU A 96 -22.60 -40.80 -37.87
N PHE A 97 -23.08 -39.62 -37.45
CA PHE A 97 -22.79 -38.32 -38.06
C PHE A 97 -21.56 -37.58 -37.47
N ASN A 98 -20.93 -38.05 -36.38
CA ASN A 98 -19.86 -37.32 -35.66
C ASN A 98 -18.47 -38.02 -35.61
N LYS A 99 -18.20 -39.01 -36.48
CA LYS A 99 -16.98 -39.83 -36.40
C LYS A 99 -15.65 -39.08 -36.55
N GLU A 100 -15.59 -37.98 -37.29
CA GLU A 100 -14.33 -37.24 -37.51
C GLU A 100 -13.98 -36.31 -36.33
N LYS A 101 -14.96 -35.61 -35.75
CA LYS A 101 -14.74 -34.77 -34.54
C LYS A 101 -14.32 -35.60 -33.33
N ASN A 102 -14.86 -36.81 -33.18
CA ASN A 102 -14.52 -37.71 -32.07
C ASN A 102 -13.08 -38.23 -32.07
N LYS A 103 -12.33 -38.12 -33.18
CA LYS A 103 -10.91 -38.50 -33.20
C LYS A 103 -10.00 -37.47 -32.53
N ALA A 104 -10.38 -36.20 -32.58
CA ALA A 104 -9.59 -35.08 -32.05
C ALA A 104 -9.82 -34.83 -30.55
N ILE A 105 -10.98 -35.24 -30.02
CA ILE A 105 -11.34 -35.05 -28.61
C ILE A 105 -10.80 -36.18 -27.72
N ILE A 106 -10.47 -35.83 -26.47
CA ILE A 106 -10.04 -36.77 -25.42
C ILE A 106 -11.03 -37.91 -25.23
N THR A 107 -10.56 -39.08 -24.84
CA THR A 107 -11.42 -40.27 -24.56
C THR A 107 -11.68 -40.51 -23.08
N CYS A 108 -11.02 -39.77 -22.19
CA CYS A 108 -11.09 -39.93 -20.74
C CYS A 108 -11.18 -38.54 -20.10
N ILE A 109 -11.86 -38.41 -18.96
CA ILE A 109 -12.15 -37.13 -18.27
C ILE A 109 -11.15 -36.82 -17.14
N ASP A 110 -10.11 -37.63 -16.97
CA ASP A 110 -9.04 -37.30 -16.05
C ASP A 110 -8.27 -36.03 -16.50
N PRO A 111 -7.75 -35.23 -15.57
CA PRO A 111 -7.24 -33.89 -15.88
C PRO A 111 -5.98 -33.90 -16.75
N ASP A 112 -5.21 -34.99 -16.76
CA ASP A 112 -4.04 -35.15 -17.62
C ASP A 112 -4.36 -35.80 -18.98
N ALA A 113 -5.62 -36.17 -19.27
CA ALA A 113 -6.03 -36.76 -20.54
C ALA A 113 -5.65 -35.92 -21.77
N PRO A 114 -5.85 -34.58 -21.80
CA PRO A 114 -5.45 -33.77 -22.96
C PRO A 114 -3.97 -33.89 -23.27
N ARG A 115 -3.13 -33.91 -22.22
CA ARG A 115 -1.67 -34.04 -22.33
C ARG A 115 -1.27 -35.47 -22.71
N ARG A 116 -1.77 -36.48 -21.99
CA ARG A 116 -1.44 -37.89 -22.19
C ARG A 116 -1.85 -38.40 -23.57
N GLN A 117 -2.98 -37.92 -24.09
CA GLN A 117 -3.50 -38.35 -25.39
C GLN A 117 -3.09 -37.43 -26.53
N ASN A 118 -2.51 -36.26 -26.23
CA ASN A 118 -2.26 -35.18 -27.18
C ASN A 118 -3.53 -34.80 -27.98
N LYS A 119 -4.61 -34.56 -27.25
CA LYS A 119 -5.96 -34.27 -27.77
C LYS A 119 -6.56 -33.06 -27.10
N ILE A 120 -7.62 -32.52 -27.70
CA ILE A 120 -8.28 -31.32 -27.21
C ILE A 120 -9.54 -31.65 -26.40
N ILE A 121 -9.97 -30.69 -25.60
CA ILE A 121 -11.29 -30.64 -24.96
C ILE A 121 -12.20 -29.69 -25.76
N HIS A 122 -13.49 -29.69 -25.45
CA HIS A 122 -14.44 -28.76 -26.04
C HIS A 122 -13.99 -27.29 -25.85
N SER A 123 -14.24 -26.43 -26.84
CA SER A 123 -13.75 -25.04 -26.79
C SER A 123 -14.30 -24.23 -25.61
N ASP A 124 -15.57 -24.46 -25.27
CA ASP A 124 -16.21 -23.77 -24.15
C ASP A 124 -15.64 -24.26 -22.82
N ASP A 125 -15.41 -25.57 -22.66
CA ASP A 125 -14.75 -26.10 -21.46
C ASP A 125 -13.32 -25.58 -21.33
N LYS A 126 -12.59 -25.41 -22.45
CA LYS A 126 -11.26 -24.81 -22.43
C LYS A 126 -11.30 -23.34 -21.99
N LYS A 127 -12.32 -22.59 -22.40
CA LYS A 127 -12.51 -21.21 -21.97
C LYS A 127 -12.84 -21.16 -20.47
N ASP A 128 -13.80 -21.96 -20.03
CA ASP A 128 -14.20 -22.05 -18.62
C ASP A 128 -13.03 -22.48 -17.73
N ASP A 129 -12.19 -23.41 -18.20
CA ASP A 129 -10.98 -23.83 -17.48
C ASP A 129 -9.95 -22.70 -17.35
N ASN A 130 -9.77 -21.89 -18.40
CA ASN A 130 -8.89 -20.72 -18.35
C ASN A 130 -9.40 -19.65 -17.38
N ASP A 131 -10.70 -19.37 -17.40
CA ASP A 131 -11.35 -18.41 -16.51
C ASP A 131 -11.29 -18.90 -15.05
N LEU A 132 -11.46 -20.20 -14.82
CA LEU A 132 -11.26 -20.83 -13.51
C LEU A 132 -9.81 -20.68 -13.03
N CYS A 133 -8.81 -20.99 -13.86
CA CYS A 133 -7.40 -20.82 -13.49
C CYS A 133 -7.09 -19.37 -13.09
N LYS A 134 -7.61 -18.41 -13.87
CA LYS A 134 -7.47 -16.99 -13.58
C LYS A 134 -8.12 -16.62 -12.25
N ARG A 135 -9.35 -17.08 -12.01
CA ARG A 135 -10.07 -16.82 -10.75
C ARG A 135 -9.33 -17.39 -9.55
N VAL A 136 -8.85 -18.62 -9.63
CA VAL A 136 -8.06 -19.27 -8.58
C VAL A 136 -6.80 -18.47 -8.27
N PHE A 137 -6.07 -18.03 -9.30
CA PHE A 137 -4.90 -17.16 -9.12
C PHE A 137 -5.27 -15.83 -8.43
N THR A 138 -6.38 -15.19 -8.83
CA THR A 138 -6.87 -13.96 -8.17
C THR A 138 -7.19 -14.19 -6.69
N GLU A 139 -7.88 -15.28 -6.33
CA GLU A 139 -8.18 -15.59 -4.93
C GLU A 139 -6.90 -15.84 -4.12
N VAL A 140 -5.92 -16.54 -4.69
CA VAL A 140 -4.60 -16.72 -4.07
C VAL A 140 -3.88 -15.38 -3.89
N ARG A 141 -3.90 -14.51 -4.90
CA ARG A 141 -3.35 -13.16 -4.83
C ARG A 141 -4.05 -12.27 -3.79
N CYS A 142 -5.28 -12.58 -3.42
CA CYS A 142 -6.05 -11.90 -2.37
C CYS A 142 -5.86 -12.51 -0.98
N GLY A 143 -4.99 -13.51 -0.81
CA GLY A 143 -4.81 -14.23 0.47
C GLY A 143 -5.96 -15.17 0.82
N LYS A 144 -6.89 -15.42 -0.13
CA LYS A 144 -8.12 -16.22 0.07
C LYS A 144 -7.96 -17.63 -0.44
N PHE A 145 -6.95 -18.34 0.06
CA PHE A 145 -6.64 -19.69 -0.41
C PHE A 145 -7.82 -20.67 -0.27
N ASN A 146 -8.57 -20.59 0.84
CA ASN A 146 -9.73 -21.46 1.04
C ASN A 146 -10.85 -21.20 0.02
N ASP A 147 -11.04 -19.94 -0.38
CA ASP A 147 -12.00 -19.58 -1.43
C ASP A 147 -11.52 -20.08 -2.78
N ALA A 148 -10.21 -20.01 -3.07
CA ALA A 148 -9.63 -20.58 -4.28
C ALA A 148 -9.89 -22.10 -4.40
N VAL A 149 -9.77 -22.84 -3.29
CA VAL A 149 -10.10 -24.28 -3.24
C VAL A 149 -11.61 -24.50 -3.41
N SER A 150 -12.43 -23.70 -2.74
CA SER A 150 -13.90 -23.79 -2.84
C SER A 150 -14.39 -23.55 -4.26
N VAL A 151 -13.80 -22.58 -4.96
CA VAL A 151 -14.08 -22.30 -6.37
C VAL A 151 -13.70 -23.49 -7.26
N CYS A 152 -12.55 -24.15 -7.02
CA CYS A 152 -12.18 -25.38 -7.72
C CYS A 152 -13.23 -26.49 -7.53
N ILE A 153 -13.70 -26.69 -6.29
CA ILE A 153 -14.73 -27.70 -5.97
C ILE A 153 -16.04 -27.40 -6.70
N SER A 154 -16.52 -26.15 -6.63
CA SER A 154 -17.77 -25.73 -7.29
C SER A 154 -17.75 -25.86 -8.82
N ALA A 155 -16.56 -25.82 -9.42
CA ALA A 155 -16.35 -26.04 -10.85
C ALA A 155 -16.20 -27.53 -11.22
N GLY A 156 -16.43 -28.45 -10.28
CA GLY A 156 -16.23 -29.89 -10.47
C GLY A 156 -14.76 -30.34 -10.47
N GLN A 157 -13.83 -29.45 -10.13
CA GLN A 157 -12.38 -29.69 -10.16
C GLN A 157 -11.80 -29.85 -8.75
N ALA A 158 -12.44 -30.68 -7.92
CA ALA A 158 -11.95 -30.98 -6.57
C ALA A 158 -10.51 -31.52 -6.57
N TRP A 159 -10.10 -32.21 -7.64
CA TRP A 159 -8.72 -32.67 -7.85
C TRP A 159 -7.71 -31.51 -7.88
N ARG A 160 -8.07 -30.35 -8.48
CA ARG A 160 -7.20 -29.16 -8.55
C ARG A 160 -7.11 -28.52 -7.17
N GLY A 161 -8.25 -28.40 -6.48
CA GLY A 161 -8.29 -27.93 -5.10
C GLY A 161 -7.46 -28.81 -4.15
N ALA A 162 -7.48 -30.13 -4.34
CA ALA A 162 -6.64 -31.06 -3.59
C ALA A 162 -5.15 -30.91 -3.94
N ALA A 163 -4.81 -30.85 -5.23
CA ALA A 163 -3.44 -30.65 -5.69
C ALA A 163 -2.84 -29.34 -5.16
N LEU A 164 -3.62 -28.26 -5.14
CA LEU A 164 -3.20 -26.97 -4.59
C LEU A 164 -3.02 -26.98 -3.07
N GLN A 165 -3.46 -27.98 -2.32
CA GLN A 165 -3.27 -28.01 -0.86
C GLN A 165 -1.93 -28.59 -0.42
N GLY A 166 -1.17 -29.19 -1.32
CA GLY A 166 0.09 -29.86 -0.98
C GLY A 166 1.22 -28.95 -0.51
N TRP A 167 1.09 -27.62 -0.67
CA TRP A 167 2.05 -26.63 -0.14
C TRP A 167 1.93 -26.41 1.36
N LYS A 168 0.83 -26.84 1.99
CA LYS A 168 0.61 -26.64 3.42
C LYS A 168 1.67 -27.39 4.24
N ILE A 169 2.32 -26.67 5.13
CA ILE A 169 3.34 -27.22 6.04
C ILE A 169 2.67 -28.20 7.00
N LEU A 170 3.39 -29.28 7.34
CA LEU A 170 2.91 -30.30 8.27
C LEU A 170 2.67 -29.70 9.66
N ASP A 171 1.47 -29.91 10.20
CA ASP A 171 1.07 -29.44 11.50
C ASP A 171 0.29 -30.51 12.28
N TYR A 172 0.53 -30.57 13.59
CA TYR A 172 -0.15 -31.45 14.52
C TYR A 172 -0.86 -30.59 15.55
N LYS A 173 -2.19 -30.62 15.56
CA LYS A 173 -3.01 -29.86 16.51
C LYS A 173 -3.69 -30.78 17.51
N PRO A 174 -3.99 -30.31 18.73
CA PRO A 174 -4.84 -31.05 19.66
C PRO A 174 -6.20 -31.36 19.00
N GLY A 175 -6.57 -32.64 18.98
CA GLY A 175 -7.84 -33.09 18.42
C GLY A 175 -9.01 -32.87 19.39
N GLN A 176 -10.22 -33.14 18.90
CA GLN A 176 -11.46 -32.98 19.70
C GLN A 176 -11.51 -33.89 20.94
N MET A 177 -10.82 -35.02 20.91
CA MET A 177 -10.71 -35.94 22.05
C MET A 177 -9.37 -35.72 22.78
N GLU A 178 -9.42 -35.72 24.11
CA GLU A 178 -8.24 -35.56 24.96
C GLU A 178 -7.20 -36.64 24.63
N GLY A 179 -5.97 -36.21 24.33
CA GLY A 179 -4.88 -37.09 23.91
C GLY A 179 -4.85 -37.49 22.43
N THR A 180 -5.78 -37.00 21.60
CA THR A 180 -5.71 -37.17 20.13
C THR A 180 -5.02 -35.99 19.45
N LEU A 181 -4.36 -36.27 18.32
CA LEU A 181 -3.77 -35.25 17.44
C LEU A 181 -4.45 -35.31 16.09
N GLU A 182 -4.84 -34.14 15.59
CA GLU A 182 -5.29 -33.95 14.21
C GLU A 182 -4.11 -33.52 13.35
N VAL A 183 -3.94 -34.20 12.21
CA VAL A 183 -2.84 -33.95 11.28
C VAL A 183 -3.34 -33.05 10.15
N TYR A 184 -2.62 -31.96 9.92
CA TYR A 184 -2.85 -31.02 8.84
C TYR A 184 -1.58 -30.88 7.98
N GLY A 185 -1.74 -30.47 6.73
CA GLY A 185 -0.61 -30.24 5.83
C GLY A 185 -0.07 -31.52 5.19
N ASN A 186 1.17 -31.46 4.72
CA ASN A 186 1.79 -32.51 3.90
C ASN A 186 3.18 -32.88 4.44
N ALA A 187 3.36 -34.13 4.88
CA ALA A 187 4.66 -34.65 5.33
C ALA A 187 5.66 -34.84 4.17
N SER A 188 5.18 -35.05 2.94
CA SER A 188 5.98 -35.12 1.72
C SER A 188 5.84 -33.82 0.90
N ARG A 189 6.02 -32.68 1.58
CA ARG A 189 5.89 -31.36 0.97
C ARG A 189 6.89 -31.13 -0.16
N ASP A 190 8.13 -31.57 0.00
CA ASP A 190 9.17 -31.41 -1.02
C ASP A 190 8.90 -32.25 -2.26
N LEU A 191 8.39 -33.48 -2.11
CA LEU A 191 7.89 -34.27 -3.23
C LEU A 191 6.78 -33.52 -3.99
N TRP A 192 5.84 -32.90 -3.26
CA TRP A 192 4.79 -32.09 -3.88
C TRP A 192 5.39 -30.89 -4.63
N LYS A 193 6.38 -30.21 -4.05
CA LYS A 193 7.07 -29.09 -4.71
C LYS A 193 7.74 -29.51 -6.00
N TRP A 194 8.41 -30.66 -6.01
CA TRP A 194 9.04 -31.20 -7.22
C TRP A 194 8.01 -31.49 -8.31
N CYS A 195 6.86 -32.08 -7.96
CA CYS A 195 5.76 -32.28 -8.90
C CYS A 195 5.19 -30.94 -9.41
N ALA A 196 5.01 -29.97 -8.51
CA ALA A 196 4.51 -28.63 -8.82
C ALA A 196 5.49 -27.85 -9.72
N LEU A 197 6.80 -28.03 -9.54
CA LEU A 197 7.83 -27.46 -10.39
C LEU A 197 7.71 -27.96 -11.83
N GLY A 198 7.42 -29.25 -12.02
CA GLY A 198 7.15 -29.81 -13.36
C GLY A 198 5.98 -29.12 -14.06
N ILE A 199 4.90 -28.78 -13.34
CA ILE A 199 3.77 -28.01 -13.87
C ILE A 199 4.20 -26.56 -14.14
N ALA A 200 4.89 -25.93 -13.18
CA ALA A 200 5.35 -24.56 -13.27
C ALA A 200 6.27 -24.34 -14.48
N ASN A 201 7.13 -25.31 -14.82
CA ASN A 201 8.04 -25.24 -15.96
C ASN A 201 7.37 -25.54 -17.31
N ASN A 202 6.23 -26.21 -17.32
CA ASN A 202 5.55 -26.58 -18.56
C ASN A 202 4.82 -25.37 -19.18
N VAL A 203 5.44 -24.72 -20.18
CA VAL A 203 4.88 -23.55 -20.88
C VAL A 203 3.59 -23.82 -21.66
N SER A 204 3.22 -25.09 -21.88
CA SER A 204 1.94 -25.45 -22.52
C SER A 204 0.75 -25.40 -21.56
N GLU A 205 1.00 -25.39 -20.24
CA GLU A 205 -0.04 -25.25 -19.22
C GLU A 205 -0.56 -23.81 -19.13
N ASN A 206 -1.75 -23.66 -18.56
CA ASN A 206 -2.37 -22.35 -18.37
C ASN A 206 -1.46 -21.42 -17.53
N VAL A 207 -1.27 -20.18 -17.98
CA VAL A 207 -0.39 -19.20 -17.35
C VAL A 207 -0.72 -18.92 -15.88
N HIS A 208 -2.00 -18.85 -15.52
CA HIS A 208 -2.44 -18.58 -14.15
C HIS A 208 -2.34 -19.82 -13.27
N TYR A 209 -2.54 -21.02 -13.84
CA TYR A 209 -2.31 -22.26 -13.11
C TYR A 209 -0.82 -22.43 -12.78
N ARG A 210 0.05 -22.25 -13.78
CA ARG A 210 1.51 -22.23 -13.62
C ARG A 210 1.96 -21.22 -12.57
N ALA A 211 1.41 -20.00 -12.62
CA ALA A 211 1.71 -18.97 -11.63
C ALA A 211 1.29 -19.39 -10.22
N THR A 212 0.09 -19.97 -10.07
CA THR A 212 -0.42 -20.39 -8.76
C THR A 212 0.46 -21.48 -8.13
N VAL A 213 0.76 -22.55 -8.88
CA VAL A 213 1.65 -23.61 -8.36
C VAL A 213 3.07 -23.11 -8.15
N GLY A 214 3.54 -22.21 -9.03
CA GLY A 214 4.84 -21.56 -8.95
C GLY A 214 5.04 -20.76 -7.68
N ILE A 215 4.05 -19.94 -7.30
CA ILE A 215 4.09 -19.16 -6.05
C ILE A 215 4.21 -20.07 -4.83
N PHE A 216 3.50 -21.20 -4.82
CA PHE A 216 3.50 -22.14 -3.71
C PHE A 216 4.72 -23.06 -3.66
N CYS A 217 5.33 -23.39 -4.81
CA CYS A 217 6.54 -24.19 -4.83
C CYS A 217 7.82 -23.37 -4.69
N GLY A 218 7.77 -22.05 -4.88
CA GLY A 218 8.94 -21.17 -4.85
C GLY A 218 9.54 -20.85 -6.23
N HIS A 219 8.80 -21.07 -7.32
CA HIS A 219 9.28 -20.85 -8.68
C HIS A 219 8.77 -19.53 -9.30
N LEU A 220 9.52 -18.45 -9.05
CA LEU A 220 9.18 -17.08 -9.47
C LEU A 220 8.93 -16.93 -10.99
N GLN A 221 9.77 -17.55 -11.83
CA GLN A 221 9.73 -17.35 -13.28
C GLN A 221 8.38 -17.74 -13.90
N SER A 222 7.69 -18.70 -13.29
CA SER A 222 6.35 -19.10 -13.72
C SER A 222 5.24 -18.13 -13.32
N ALA A 223 5.44 -17.32 -12.27
CA ALA A 223 4.48 -16.33 -11.78
C ALA A 223 4.58 -14.98 -12.49
N ILE A 224 5.79 -14.59 -12.94
CA ILE A 224 6.04 -13.30 -13.61
C ILE A 224 5.03 -13.02 -14.74
N PRO A 225 4.76 -13.94 -15.69
CA PRO A 225 3.83 -13.67 -16.79
C PRO A 225 2.40 -13.32 -16.35
N ALA A 226 1.93 -13.89 -15.23
CA ALA A 226 0.60 -13.61 -14.69
C ALA A 226 0.53 -12.27 -13.92
N CYS A 227 1.67 -11.74 -13.47
CA CYS A 227 1.80 -10.52 -12.68
C CYS A 227 2.22 -9.29 -13.52
N GLN A 228 2.42 -9.44 -14.83
CA GLN A 228 2.98 -8.39 -15.66
C GLN A 228 2.10 -7.14 -15.69
N GLY A 229 2.74 -5.98 -15.57
CA GLY A 229 2.10 -4.68 -15.74
C GLY A 229 1.56 -4.06 -14.46
N ASN A 230 1.58 -4.77 -13.33
CA ASN A 230 1.29 -4.27 -11.99
C ASN A 230 2.50 -4.50 -11.06
N TRP A 231 3.03 -3.43 -10.46
CA TRP A 231 4.18 -3.55 -9.56
C TRP A 231 3.81 -4.25 -8.25
N GLU A 232 2.57 -4.12 -7.78
CA GLU A 232 2.08 -4.73 -6.54
C GLU A 232 2.08 -6.26 -6.68
N ASP A 233 1.64 -6.76 -7.82
CA ASP A 233 1.59 -8.20 -8.12
C ASP A 233 2.99 -8.78 -8.34
N LEU A 234 3.87 -8.04 -9.01
CA LEU A 234 5.27 -8.42 -9.14
C LEU A 234 5.97 -8.45 -7.78
N LEU A 235 5.83 -7.40 -6.97
CA LEU A 235 6.39 -7.36 -5.63
C LEU A 235 5.86 -8.52 -4.78
N TRP A 236 4.55 -8.75 -4.79
CA TRP A 236 3.92 -9.87 -4.09
C TRP A 236 4.54 -11.22 -4.51
N ALA A 237 4.66 -11.46 -5.82
CA ALA A 237 5.22 -12.71 -6.32
C ALA A 237 6.68 -12.92 -5.89
N HIS A 238 7.51 -11.88 -5.99
CA HIS A 238 8.89 -11.92 -5.52
C HIS A 238 8.96 -12.20 -4.02
N LEU A 239 8.19 -11.47 -3.20
CA LEU A 239 8.22 -11.62 -1.74
C LEU A 239 7.71 -13.00 -1.30
N ARG A 240 6.62 -13.50 -1.88
CA ARG A 240 6.09 -14.85 -1.60
C ARG A 240 7.14 -15.92 -1.85
N VAL A 241 7.84 -15.85 -2.99
CA VAL A 241 8.90 -16.81 -3.33
C VAL A 241 10.10 -16.68 -2.40
N GLN A 242 10.49 -15.45 -2.03
CA GLN A 242 11.60 -15.22 -1.09
C GLN A 242 11.28 -15.72 0.33
N ILE A 243 10.04 -15.60 0.78
CA ILE A 243 9.57 -16.19 2.05
C ILE A 243 9.63 -17.71 1.96
N GLU A 244 9.12 -18.27 0.87
CA GLU A 244 9.06 -19.71 0.63
C GLU A 244 10.45 -20.36 0.65
N GLU A 245 11.41 -19.75 -0.04
CA GLU A 245 12.82 -20.16 -0.04
C GLU A 245 13.46 -20.10 1.36
N ARG A 246 13.21 -19.04 2.13
CA ARG A 246 13.73 -18.91 3.50
C ARG A 246 13.13 -19.96 4.44
N VAL A 247 11.83 -20.21 4.33
CA VAL A 247 11.14 -21.23 5.13
C VAL A 247 11.66 -22.63 4.81
N ASP A 248 11.83 -22.96 3.52
CA ASP A 248 12.40 -24.24 3.10
C ASP A 248 13.80 -24.43 3.66
N ARG A 249 14.68 -23.45 3.45
CA ARG A 249 16.06 -23.54 3.93
C ARG A 249 16.11 -23.71 5.44
N PHE A 250 15.31 -22.92 6.16
CA PHE A 250 15.18 -23.01 7.59
C PHE A 250 14.76 -24.42 8.03
N LEU A 251 13.75 -25.01 7.40
CA LEU A 251 13.29 -26.37 7.70
C LEU A 251 14.34 -27.45 7.38
N HIS A 252 15.11 -27.28 6.31
CA HIS A 252 16.19 -28.22 5.94
C HIS A 252 17.39 -28.16 6.88
N GLU A 253 17.75 -26.96 7.35
CA GLU A 253 18.88 -26.75 8.27
C GLU A 253 18.53 -27.13 9.72
N HIS A 254 17.25 -27.03 10.12
CA HIS A 254 16.84 -27.28 11.49
C HIS A 254 16.45 -28.75 11.73
N HIS A 255 17.34 -29.46 12.41
CA HIS A 255 17.18 -30.89 12.66
C HIS A 255 16.00 -31.29 13.57
N SER A 256 15.38 -30.33 14.26
CA SER A 256 14.31 -30.56 15.24
C SER A 256 13.09 -31.31 14.71
N THR A 257 12.89 -31.34 13.38
CA THR A 257 11.77 -32.01 12.71
C THR A 257 12.21 -32.94 11.56
N VAL A 258 13.48 -33.39 11.51
CA VAL A 258 13.99 -34.20 10.38
C VAL A 258 13.16 -35.46 10.13
N GLU A 259 12.66 -36.09 11.19
CA GLU A 259 11.80 -37.29 11.09
C GLU A 259 10.39 -37.00 10.55
N ALA A 260 10.01 -35.72 10.44
CA ALA A 260 8.69 -35.30 9.97
C ALA A 260 8.59 -35.27 8.43
N ASN A 261 9.72 -35.16 7.72
CA ASN A 261 9.74 -35.15 6.26
C ASN A 261 9.79 -36.59 5.72
N THR A 262 8.78 -36.98 4.95
CA THR A 262 8.67 -38.31 4.33
C THR A 262 9.09 -38.32 2.87
N THR A 263 9.72 -37.25 2.38
CA THR A 263 10.25 -37.18 1.01
C THR A 263 11.50 -38.05 0.86
N ASP A 264 11.59 -38.79 -0.23
CA ASP A 264 12.77 -39.58 -0.56
C ASP A 264 14.01 -38.69 -0.75
N PRO A 265 15.17 -39.01 -0.17
CA PRO A 265 16.39 -38.21 -0.32
C PRO A 265 16.79 -37.94 -1.78
N GLU A 266 16.58 -38.88 -2.70
CA GLU A 266 16.90 -38.69 -4.12
C GLU A 266 16.01 -37.59 -4.74
N VAL A 267 14.73 -37.54 -4.35
CA VAL A 267 13.79 -36.50 -4.82
C VAL A 267 14.15 -35.15 -4.22
N LEU A 268 14.59 -35.13 -2.96
CA LEU A 268 15.02 -33.90 -2.30
C LEU A 268 16.26 -33.31 -2.99
N GLU A 269 17.25 -34.14 -3.33
CA GLU A 269 18.43 -33.72 -4.08
C GLU A 269 18.05 -33.18 -5.48
N LEU A 270 17.14 -33.85 -6.18
CA LEU A 270 16.62 -33.37 -7.47
C LEU A 270 15.95 -32.02 -7.34
N LEU A 271 15.05 -31.85 -6.36
CA LEU A 271 14.36 -30.58 -6.11
C LEU A 271 15.37 -29.45 -5.85
N GLN A 272 16.34 -29.67 -4.96
CA GLN A 272 17.36 -28.66 -4.63
C GLN A 272 18.23 -28.31 -5.85
N SER A 273 18.47 -29.27 -6.74
CA SER A 273 19.23 -29.03 -7.97
C SER A 273 18.45 -28.24 -9.02
N GLU A 274 17.15 -28.50 -9.16
CA GLU A 274 16.28 -27.93 -10.19
C GLU A 274 15.64 -26.60 -9.78
N LEU A 275 15.37 -26.41 -8.49
CA LEU A 275 14.78 -25.21 -7.91
C LEU A 275 15.82 -24.39 -7.17
N GLN A 276 16.64 -23.66 -7.92
CA GLN A 276 17.62 -22.74 -7.36
C GLN A 276 17.01 -21.33 -7.29
N THR A 277 16.76 -20.86 -6.07
CA THR A 277 16.29 -19.49 -5.82
C THR A 277 17.40 -18.71 -5.13
N GLU A 278 17.84 -17.62 -5.76
CA GLU A 278 18.77 -16.69 -5.12
C GLU A 278 18.05 -15.93 -4.00
N GLU A 279 18.63 -15.88 -2.81
CA GLU A 279 18.13 -15.01 -1.75
C GLU A 279 18.45 -13.55 -2.08
N LEU A 280 17.41 -12.73 -2.13
CA LEU A 280 17.50 -11.32 -2.43
C LEU A 280 17.12 -10.51 -1.19
N SER A 281 17.88 -9.46 -0.94
CA SER A 281 17.47 -8.39 -0.03
C SER A 281 16.23 -7.69 -0.58
N LEU A 282 15.45 -7.05 0.30
CA LEU A 282 14.28 -6.28 -0.11
C LEU A 282 14.62 -5.18 -1.15
N GLN A 283 15.79 -4.56 -1.05
CA GLN A 283 16.27 -3.58 -2.04
C GLN A 283 16.50 -4.21 -3.43
N GLN A 284 17.11 -5.39 -3.48
CA GLN A 284 17.31 -6.13 -4.72
C GLN A 284 15.97 -6.55 -5.33
N VAL A 285 15.00 -6.98 -4.51
CA VAL A 285 13.64 -7.28 -4.97
C VAL A 285 13.01 -6.07 -5.66
N PHE A 286 13.05 -4.89 -5.04
CA PHE A 286 12.52 -3.66 -5.67
C PHE A 286 13.25 -3.31 -6.97
N SER A 287 14.56 -3.54 -7.05
CA SER A 287 15.32 -3.31 -8.28
C SER A 287 14.87 -4.25 -9.42
N ALA A 288 14.60 -5.52 -9.10
CA ALA A 288 14.09 -6.50 -10.04
C ALA A 288 12.68 -6.15 -10.53
N VAL A 289 11.78 -5.80 -9.61
CA VAL A 289 10.42 -5.33 -9.95
C VAL A 289 10.48 -4.11 -10.86
N LYS A 290 11.32 -3.12 -10.55
CA LYS A 290 11.50 -1.93 -11.37
C LYS A 290 11.98 -2.26 -12.79
N SER A 291 12.89 -3.23 -12.93
CA SER A 291 13.36 -3.72 -14.23
C SER A 291 12.22 -4.35 -15.05
N LEU A 292 11.30 -5.07 -14.41
CA LEU A 292 10.16 -5.73 -15.07
C LEU A 292 9.02 -4.77 -15.45
N MET A 293 8.97 -3.58 -14.85
CA MET A 293 7.93 -2.58 -15.12
C MET A 293 8.11 -1.81 -16.44
N ASN A 294 9.14 -2.11 -17.25
CA ASN A 294 9.37 -1.58 -18.60
C ASN A 294 9.25 -0.05 -18.70
N GLY A 295 9.76 0.68 -17.71
CA GLY A 295 9.77 2.15 -17.71
C GLY A 295 8.45 2.81 -17.27
N LYS A 296 7.45 2.05 -16.82
CA LYS A 296 6.29 2.64 -16.12
C LYS A 296 6.76 3.36 -14.86
N LYS A 297 6.37 4.63 -14.71
CA LYS A 297 6.75 5.47 -13.58
C LYS A 297 5.89 5.12 -12.36
N GLU A 298 6.53 4.97 -11.20
CA GLU A 298 5.86 4.86 -9.90
C GLU A 298 5.03 6.13 -9.63
N SER A 299 3.83 5.98 -9.08
CA SER A 299 3.12 7.12 -8.49
C SER A 299 3.87 7.62 -7.26
N LYS A 300 3.65 8.88 -6.86
CA LYS A 300 4.32 9.44 -5.67
C LYS A 300 3.92 8.70 -4.38
N TYR A 301 2.69 8.18 -4.31
CA TYR A 301 2.26 7.30 -3.22
C TYR A 301 3.03 5.99 -3.23
N GLN A 302 3.22 5.37 -4.40
CA GLN A 302 4.00 4.13 -4.54
C GLN A 302 5.46 4.33 -4.17
N THR A 303 6.06 5.46 -4.57
CA THR A 303 7.40 5.86 -4.13
C THR A 303 7.49 5.96 -2.60
N CYS A 304 6.51 6.61 -1.96
CA CYS A 304 6.43 6.68 -0.50
C CYS A 304 6.30 5.29 0.13
N GLN A 305 5.41 4.43 -0.39
CA GLN A 305 5.21 3.06 0.10
C GLN A 305 6.51 2.26 0.03
N ARG A 306 7.23 2.31 -1.09
CA ARG A 306 8.54 1.67 -1.25
C ARG A 306 9.55 2.17 -0.22
N TYR A 307 9.68 3.49 -0.03
CA TYR A 307 10.59 4.04 0.97
C TYR A 307 10.20 3.66 2.40
N LEU A 308 8.90 3.61 2.72
CA LEU A 308 8.41 3.14 4.03
C LEU A 308 8.80 1.67 4.27
N MET A 309 8.58 0.80 3.28
CA MET A 309 8.98 -0.62 3.37
C MET A 309 10.49 -0.81 3.53
N LEU A 310 11.29 0.04 2.88
CA LEU A 310 12.75 0.02 2.96
C LEU A 310 13.31 0.75 4.20
N GLY A 311 12.47 1.36 5.03
CA GLY A 311 12.91 2.20 6.15
C GLY A 311 13.63 3.50 5.74
N GLN A 312 13.51 3.92 4.48
CA GLN A 312 14.22 5.06 3.88
C GLN A 312 13.46 6.38 4.05
N ILE A 313 13.12 6.74 5.30
CA ILE A 313 12.32 7.96 5.58
C ILE A 313 13.00 9.24 5.08
N ARG A 314 14.34 9.31 5.15
CA ARG A 314 15.11 10.45 4.63
C ARG A 314 14.86 10.71 3.15
N ASN A 315 14.67 9.66 2.35
CA ASN A 315 14.42 9.80 0.92
C ASN A 315 13.02 10.38 0.65
N ILE A 316 12.02 10.03 1.48
CA ILE A 316 10.69 10.65 1.42
C ILE A 316 10.82 12.16 1.64
N MET A 317 11.60 12.58 2.63
CA MET A 317 11.82 14.02 2.92
C MET A 317 12.44 14.74 1.73
N GLN A 318 13.54 14.21 1.19
CA GLN A 318 14.26 14.83 0.08
C GLN A 318 13.38 14.95 -1.18
N ASP A 319 12.72 13.86 -1.58
CA ASP A 319 11.85 13.87 -2.77
C ASP A 319 10.62 14.77 -2.55
N SER A 320 10.18 14.95 -1.30
CA SER A 320 9.06 15.83 -0.97
C SER A 320 9.32 17.30 -1.31
N LEU A 321 10.58 17.77 -1.29
CA LEU A 321 10.92 19.13 -1.69
C LEU A 321 10.60 19.39 -3.17
N GLU A 322 10.86 18.43 -4.05
CA GLU A 322 10.46 18.51 -5.46
C GLU A 322 8.93 18.39 -5.59
N TRP A 323 8.32 17.54 -4.77
CA TRP A 323 6.88 17.31 -4.86
C TRP A 323 6.05 18.53 -4.44
N ILE A 324 6.43 19.28 -3.41
CA ILE A 324 5.62 20.42 -2.95
C ILE A 324 5.49 21.56 -3.97
N GLU A 325 6.36 21.64 -4.97
CA GLU A 325 6.31 22.68 -6.01
C GLU A 325 5.27 22.37 -7.10
N ASN A 326 5.08 21.09 -7.44
CA ASN A 326 4.42 20.66 -8.68
C ASN A 326 3.27 19.65 -8.45
N ASN A 327 2.60 19.70 -7.31
CA ASN A 327 1.55 18.74 -6.94
C ASN A 327 0.20 19.35 -6.60
N GLU A 328 -0.82 18.49 -6.67
CA GLU A 328 -2.17 18.78 -6.22
C GLU A 328 -2.24 18.92 -4.69
N ASP A 329 -3.16 19.76 -4.22
CA ASP A 329 -3.40 20.05 -2.80
C ASP A 329 -3.65 18.79 -1.96
N LYS A 330 -4.27 17.77 -2.56
CA LYS A 330 -4.53 16.48 -1.90
C LYS A 330 -3.24 15.76 -1.51
N PHE A 331 -2.22 15.81 -2.37
CA PHE A 331 -0.95 15.15 -2.10
C PHE A 331 -0.12 15.91 -1.06
N ILE A 332 -0.15 17.24 -1.09
CA ILE A 332 0.52 18.08 -0.08
C ILE A 332 -0.13 17.89 1.28
N ARG A 333 -1.47 17.80 1.34
CA ARG A 333 -2.19 17.39 2.55
C ARG A 333 -1.68 16.05 3.06
N PHE A 334 -1.62 15.03 2.19
CA PHE A 334 -1.12 13.71 2.58
C PHE A 334 0.30 13.79 3.17
N LEU A 335 1.23 14.51 2.51
CA LEU A 335 2.59 14.68 3.00
C LEU A 335 2.62 15.37 4.36
N ALA A 336 1.89 16.48 4.54
CA ALA A 336 1.83 17.18 5.83
C ALA A 336 1.38 16.25 6.97
N HIS A 337 0.35 15.43 6.74
CA HIS A 337 -0.11 14.46 7.73
C HIS A 337 0.93 13.35 7.96
N LEU A 338 1.60 12.87 6.91
CA LEU A 338 2.65 11.88 7.04
C LEU A 338 3.80 12.39 7.90
N ILE A 339 4.24 13.64 7.69
CA ILE A 339 5.27 14.30 8.51
C ILE A 339 4.84 14.38 9.98
N LEU A 340 3.62 14.80 10.25
CA LEU A 340 3.11 14.86 11.63
C LEU A 340 3.11 13.48 12.31
N VAL A 341 2.68 12.45 11.59
CA VAL A 341 2.71 11.07 12.11
C VAL A 341 4.15 10.60 12.35
N LEU A 342 5.08 10.87 11.42
CA LEU A 342 6.49 10.53 11.60
C LEU A 342 7.12 11.25 12.81
N ARG A 343 6.76 12.52 13.04
CA ARG A 343 7.18 13.28 14.23
C ARG A 343 6.66 12.66 15.52
N LEU A 344 5.37 12.33 15.57
CA LEU A 344 4.76 11.66 16.73
C LEU A 344 5.41 10.31 17.02
N MET A 345 5.86 9.60 15.98
CA MET A 345 6.60 8.35 16.09
C MET A 345 8.08 8.53 16.45
N GLY A 346 8.59 9.76 16.51
CA GLY A 346 10.03 10.04 16.71
C GLY A 346 10.90 9.62 15.51
N LYS A 347 10.32 9.45 14.32
CA LYS A 347 10.98 9.00 13.08
C LYS A 347 11.09 10.12 12.03
N ASP A 348 11.16 11.37 12.46
CA ASP A 348 11.44 12.52 11.60
C ASP A 348 12.95 12.85 11.62
N PRO A 349 13.73 12.43 10.60
CA PRO A 349 15.18 12.65 10.58
C PRO A 349 15.58 14.06 10.12
N GLN A 350 14.65 14.85 9.55
CA GLN A 350 14.94 16.13 8.89
C GLN A 350 13.81 17.13 9.16
N HIS A 351 13.79 17.64 10.40
CA HIS A 351 12.75 18.56 10.87
C HIS A 351 12.60 19.79 9.98
N ASP A 352 13.70 20.33 9.45
CA ASP A 352 13.74 21.48 8.56
C ASP A 352 12.95 21.27 7.25
N ILE A 353 13.09 20.09 6.64
CA ILE A 353 12.33 19.72 5.45
C ILE A 353 10.85 19.51 5.82
N GLY A 354 10.59 18.82 6.93
CA GLY A 354 9.23 18.63 7.43
C GLY A 354 8.52 19.97 7.70
N ASP A 355 9.23 20.95 8.25
CA ASP A 355 8.73 22.30 8.50
C ASP A 355 8.36 22.99 7.19
N THR A 356 9.22 22.89 6.17
CA THR A 356 8.95 23.44 4.84
C THR A 356 7.66 22.87 4.22
N ILE A 357 7.42 21.57 4.38
CA ILE A 357 6.20 20.90 3.89
C ILE A 357 4.97 21.39 4.65
N LEU A 358 5.07 21.50 5.98
CA LEU A 358 3.98 21.98 6.83
C LEU A 358 3.66 23.46 6.55
N GLU A 359 4.69 24.30 6.40
CA GLU A 359 4.55 25.70 5.98
C GLU A 359 3.79 25.79 4.65
N LYS A 360 4.20 25.00 3.64
CA LYS A 360 3.53 24.97 2.34
C LYS A 360 2.06 24.57 2.47
N TYR A 361 1.75 23.56 3.29
CA TYR A 361 0.38 23.12 3.50
C TYR A 361 -0.47 24.20 4.19
N VAL A 362 0.08 24.90 5.19
CA VAL A 362 -0.60 26.04 5.83
C VAL A 362 -0.87 27.15 4.81
N THR A 363 0.10 27.51 3.97
CA THR A 363 -0.09 28.50 2.90
C THR A 363 -1.22 28.07 1.95
N GLN A 364 -1.30 26.79 1.57
CA GLN A 364 -2.41 26.30 0.74
C GLN A 364 -3.77 26.41 1.42
N LEU A 365 -3.86 26.12 2.72
CA LEU A 365 -5.10 26.31 3.48
C LEU A 365 -5.53 27.78 3.51
N ILE A 366 -4.58 28.70 3.63
CA ILE A 366 -4.81 30.15 3.62
C ILE A 366 -5.24 30.63 2.22
N ASP A 367 -4.58 30.16 1.17
CA ASP A 367 -4.90 30.55 -0.21
C ASP A 367 -6.25 29.98 -0.69
N GLY A 368 -6.67 28.85 -0.14
CA GLY A 368 -7.97 28.22 -0.42
C GLY A 368 -9.18 28.86 0.28
N LEU A 369 -8.98 29.92 1.07
CA LEU A 369 -10.08 30.60 1.78
C LEU A 369 -11.04 31.30 0.80
N ASN A 370 -12.34 31.06 0.98
CA ASN A 370 -13.39 31.71 0.19
C ASN A 370 -13.54 33.19 0.59
N GLU A 371 -13.42 34.09 -0.39
CA GLU A 371 -13.84 35.50 -0.34
C GLU A 371 -13.57 36.23 0.99
N GLY A 372 -12.39 36.01 1.58
CA GLY A 372 -11.94 36.70 2.80
C GLY A 372 -12.67 36.29 4.09
N SER A 373 -13.31 35.12 4.11
CA SER A 373 -13.87 34.46 5.30
C SER A 373 -13.07 33.20 5.66
N CYS A 374 -13.02 32.88 6.95
CA CYS A 374 -12.43 31.64 7.44
C CYS A 374 -13.45 30.91 8.31
N GLU A 375 -13.99 29.81 7.79
CA GLU A 375 -15.00 29.01 8.49
C GLU A 375 -14.39 28.12 9.59
N CYS A 376 -13.10 27.78 9.47
CA CYS A 376 -12.40 26.85 10.36
C CYS A 376 -11.02 27.39 10.81
N PRO A 377 -10.94 28.53 11.52
CA PRO A 377 -9.68 29.14 11.92
C PRO A 377 -8.86 28.26 12.89
N GLU A 378 -9.51 27.41 13.68
CA GLU A 378 -8.86 26.46 14.58
C GLU A 378 -7.98 25.45 13.85
N LEU A 379 -8.40 25.02 12.65
CA LEU A 379 -7.65 24.06 11.85
C LEU A 379 -6.34 24.67 11.35
N ILE A 380 -6.41 25.90 10.82
CA ILE A 380 -5.23 26.62 10.33
C ILE A 380 -4.30 26.95 11.50
N ALA A 381 -4.86 27.39 12.64
CA ALA A 381 -4.10 27.66 13.85
C ALA A 381 -3.37 26.40 14.36
N TYR A 382 -4.04 25.23 14.35
CA TYR A 382 -3.43 23.96 14.72
C TYR A 382 -2.21 23.65 13.83
N TYR A 383 -2.35 23.64 12.50
CA TYR A 383 -1.22 23.35 11.62
C TYR A 383 -0.11 24.41 11.72
N THR A 384 -0.48 25.68 11.88
CA THR A 384 0.50 26.76 12.11
C THR A 384 1.30 26.49 13.38
N SER A 385 0.67 26.01 14.47
CA SER A 385 1.40 25.69 15.71
C SER A 385 2.44 24.57 15.57
N THR A 386 2.38 23.78 14.48
CA THR A 386 3.31 22.67 14.23
C THR A 386 4.61 23.08 13.54
N VAL A 387 4.71 24.33 13.05
CA VAL A 387 5.95 24.87 12.43
C VAL A 387 6.78 25.68 13.45
N PRO A 388 8.06 26.01 13.17
CA PRO A 388 8.90 26.79 14.09
C PRO A 388 8.33 28.17 14.39
N SER A 389 8.51 28.67 15.62
CA SER A 389 7.93 29.91 16.14
C SER A 389 8.03 31.12 15.20
N ASP A 390 9.19 31.31 14.59
CA ASP A 390 9.47 32.44 13.70
C ASP A 390 8.60 32.41 12.43
N ARG A 391 8.26 31.19 11.98
CA ARG A 391 7.44 30.93 10.79
C ARG A 391 5.96 30.99 11.12
N GLN A 392 5.56 30.58 12.32
CA GLN A 392 4.20 30.73 12.81
C GLN A 392 3.74 32.18 12.70
N ILE A 393 4.59 33.12 13.13
CA ILE A 393 4.28 34.55 13.14
C ILE A 393 3.94 35.04 11.73
N VAL A 394 4.76 34.66 10.75
CA VAL A 394 4.62 35.09 9.34
C VAL A 394 3.37 34.47 8.70
N LEU A 395 3.18 33.16 8.83
CA LEU A 395 2.03 32.46 8.26
C LEU A 395 0.71 32.95 8.85
N TYR A 396 0.68 33.15 10.17
CA TYR A 396 -0.54 33.63 10.83
C TYR A 396 -0.84 35.10 10.48
N ALA A 397 0.19 35.91 10.23
CA ALA A 397 0.01 37.25 9.67
C ALA A 397 -0.54 37.22 8.24
N GLU A 398 -0.17 36.23 7.42
CA GLU A 398 -0.76 36.02 6.09
C GLU A 398 -2.23 35.62 6.17
N LEU A 399 -2.60 34.74 7.11
CA LEU A 399 -3.99 34.42 7.39
C LEU A 399 -4.79 35.69 7.72
N MET A 400 -4.30 36.49 8.68
CA MET A 400 -4.93 37.76 9.07
C MET A 400 -5.07 38.73 7.89
N ASP A 401 -4.10 38.80 6.99
CA ASP A 401 -4.13 39.66 5.80
C ASP A 401 -5.20 39.24 4.78
N ARG A 402 -5.60 37.96 4.77
CA ARG A 402 -6.66 37.42 3.90
C ARG A 402 -8.07 37.67 4.44
N ILE A 403 -8.25 37.83 5.77
CA ILE A 403 -9.57 38.01 6.37
C ILE A 403 -10.07 39.44 6.21
N GLN A 404 -11.14 39.60 5.42
CA GLN A 404 -11.76 40.89 5.14
C GLN A 404 -12.99 41.16 6.01
N LYS A 405 -13.75 40.12 6.35
CA LYS A 405 -14.97 40.26 7.15
C LYS A 405 -14.62 40.35 8.64
N SER A 406 -15.09 41.39 9.31
CA SER A 406 -14.84 41.64 10.75
C SER A 406 -15.38 40.51 11.64
N GLU A 407 -16.50 39.89 11.26
CA GLU A 407 -17.14 38.80 12.03
C GLU A 407 -16.24 37.58 12.31
N HIS A 408 -15.29 37.27 11.42
CA HIS A 408 -14.36 36.14 11.59
C HIS A 408 -13.07 36.52 12.33
N ARG A 409 -12.82 37.81 12.60
CA ARG A 409 -11.55 38.26 13.16
C ARG A 409 -11.37 37.82 14.61
N GLU A 410 -12.44 37.89 15.40
CA GLU A 410 -12.43 37.43 16.79
C GLU A 410 -12.18 35.92 16.88
N GLU A 411 -12.81 35.13 15.99
CA GLU A 411 -12.61 33.68 15.90
C GLU A 411 -11.15 33.33 15.58
N VAL A 412 -10.52 34.04 14.64
CA VAL A 412 -9.10 33.88 14.30
C VAL A 412 -8.20 34.22 15.49
N VAL A 413 -8.41 35.35 16.17
CA VAL A 413 -7.61 35.71 17.35
C VAL A 413 -7.72 34.65 18.45
N ASN A 414 -8.93 34.16 18.70
CA ASN A 414 -9.19 33.10 19.69
C ASN A 414 -8.53 31.77 19.30
N ALA A 415 -8.62 31.37 18.03
CA ALA A 415 -8.01 30.16 17.52
C ALA A 415 -6.48 30.16 17.67
N GLY A 416 -5.83 31.27 17.27
CA GLY A 416 -4.38 31.41 17.37
C GLY A 416 -3.89 31.39 18.82
N THR A 417 -4.60 32.10 19.70
CA THR A 417 -4.28 32.14 21.13
C THR A 417 -4.40 30.75 21.76
N LYS A 418 -5.45 29.98 21.40
CA LYS A 418 -5.66 28.61 21.89
C LYS A 418 -4.61 27.64 21.37
N ALA A 419 -4.15 27.83 20.13
CA ALA A 419 -3.08 27.02 19.53
C ALA A 419 -1.67 27.40 20.02
N GLY A 420 -1.53 28.46 20.81
CA GLY A 420 -0.25 28.92 21.36
C GLY A 420 0.59 29.75 20.37
N VAL A 421 0.00 30.26 19.29
CA VAL A 421 0.68 31.16 18.35
C VAL A 421 0.75 32.56 18.96
N ASP A 422 1.85 33.29 18.76
CA ASP A 422 1.98 34.70 19.17
C ASP A 422 1.16 35.61 18.24
N VAL A 423 -0.15 35.68 18.51
CA VAL A 423 -1.14 36.45 17.75
C VAL A 423 -0.78 37.95 17.72
N ALA A 424 -0.20 38.48 18.80
CA ALA A 424 0.19 39.89 18.87
C ALA A 424 1.37 40.19 17.92
N ALA A 425 2.38 39.32 17.88
CA ALA A 425 3.47 39.45 16.92
C ALA A 425 2.98 39.31 15.48
N SER A 426 2.08 38.36 15.19
CA SER A 426 1.47 38.20 13.87
C SER A 426 0.67 39.43 13.44
N ALA A 427 -0.14 40.00 14.35
CA ALA A 427 -0.89 41.22 14.08
C ALA A 427 0.04 42.40 13.73
N ARG A 428 1.14 42.58 14.47
CA ARG A 428 2.17 43.59 14.15
C ARG A 428 2.77 43.39 12.76
N VAL A 429 3.07 42.14 12.38
CA VAL A 429 3.58 41.81 11.04
C VAL A 429 2.53 42.11 9.96
N ALA A 430 1.26 41.77 10.17
CA ALA A 430 0.16 42.07 9.25
C ALA A 430 -0.04 43.58 9.07
N ILE A 431 -0.01 44.36 10.16
CA ILE A 431 -0.08 45.83 10.14
C ILE A 431 1.10 46.41 9.35
N LYS A 432 2.32 45.98 9.65
CA LYS A 432 3.53 46.44 8.94
C LYS A 432 3.47 46.13 7.45
N LYS A 433 2.97 44.95 7.06
CA LYS A 433 2.75 44.57 5.65
C LYS A 433 1.73 45.49 4.98
N ALA A 434 0.60 45.77 5.64
CA ALA A 434 -0.42 46.66 5.14
C ALA A 434 0.09 48.11 4.94
N ILE A 435 0.86 48.65 5.90
CA ILE A 435 1.51 49.97 5.80
C ILE A 435 2.53 50.01 4.64
N THR A 436 3.33 48.96 4.49
CA THR A 436 4.35 48.88 3.43
C THR A 436 3.71 48.89 2.04
N ASN A 437 2.58 48.19 1.87
CA ASN A 437 1.81 48.17 0.62
C ASN A 437 1.28 49.56 0.25
N ILE A 438 0.88 50.37 1.23
CA ILE A 438 0.56 51.80 1.02
C ILE A 438 1.80 52.54 0.52
N GLN A 439 2.92 52.47 1.25
CA GLN A 439 4.12 53.25 0.92
C GLN A 439 4.69 52.95 -0.48
N GLN A 440 4.65 51.70 -0.93
CA GLN A 440 5.03 51.32 -2.30
C GLN A 440 4.04 51.82 -3.35
N GLY A 441 2.74 51.87 -3.04
CA GLY A 441 1.72 52.46 -3.90
C GLY A 441 1.88 53.97 -4.08
N TYR A 442 2.30 54.69 -3.04
CA TYR A 442 2.54 56.13 -3.07
C TYR A 442 3.94 56.53 -3.61
N GLY A 443 4.92 55.61 -3.59
CA GLY A 443 6.30 55.87 -4.00
C GLY A 443 6.54 56.12 -5.50
N ASN A 444 5.51 55.98 -6.34
CA ASN A 444 5.59 56.13 -7.79
C ASN A 444 4.66 57.23 -8.36
N ILE A 445 4.28 58.20 -7.52
CA ILE A 445 3.42 59.31 -7.95
C ILE A 445 4.28 60.37 -8.64
N ASP A 446 4.46 60.20 -9.94
CA ASP A 446 4.64 61.35 -10.82
C ASP A 446 3.30 62.09 -10.88
N VAL A 447 3.35 63.39 -10.61
CA VAL A 447 2.19 64.25 -10.34
C VAL A 447 1.40 64.46 -11.64
N THR A 448 0.62 63.47 -12.07
CA THR A 448 -0.32 63.62 -13.19
C THR A 448 -1.74 63.32 -12.74
N PHE A 449 -2.52 64.38 -12.68
CA PHE A 449 -3.89 64.45 -12.18
C PHE A 449 -4.87 63.88 -13.22
N THR A 450 -5.02 62.55 -13.29
CA THR A 450 -6.15 61.89 -13.96
C THR A 450 -6.83 60.93 -12.99
N GLN A 451 -7.87 61.47 -12.35
CA GLN A 451 -8.58 60.93 -11.20
C GLN A 451 -9.78 60.10 -11.63
N THR A 452 -9.75 58.79 -11.36
CA THR A 452 -10.93 57.99 -10.99
C THR A 452 -10.51 56.58 -10.57
N SER A 453 -9.64 55.89 -11.33
CA SER A 453 -9.18 54.54 -11.01
C SER A 453 -8.13 54.48 -9.88
N ASN A 454 -7.28 55.50 -9.73
CA ASN A 454 -6.29 55.57 -8.66
C ASN A 454 -6.93 55.83 -7.27
N LEU A 455 -8.02 56.61 -7.22
CA LEU A 455 -8.74 56.93 -5.98
C LEU A 455 -9.43 55.71 -5.33
N GLU A 456 -9.92 54.76 -6.12
CA GLU A 456 -10.54 53.53 -5.58
C GLU A 456 -9.49 52.57 -5.03
N LYS A 457 -8.33 52.44 -5.70
CA LYS A 457 -7.19 51.67 -5.19
C LYS A 457 -6.64 52.26 -3.89
N ASP A 458 -6.55 53.58 -3.79
CA ASP A 458 -6.11 54.26 -2.56
C ASP A 458 -7.07 54.03 -1.39
N LYS A 459 -8.39 54.11 -1.63
CA LYS A 459 -9.40 53.81 -0.60
C LYS A 459 -9.33 52.37 -0.09
N THR A 460 -9.13 51.40 -1.00
CA THR A 460 -9.03 49.97 -0.60
C THR A 460 -7.79 49.69 0.23
N LEU A 461 -6.64 50.31 -0.10
CA LEU A 461 -5.41 50.17 0.68
C LEU A 461 -5.53 50.81 2.07
N ILE A 462 -6.09 52.02 2.17
CA ILE A 462 -6.33 52.70 3.45
C ILE A 462 -7.27 51.88 4.34
N ASN A 463 -8.38 51.39 3.77
CA ASN A 463 -9.31 50.51 4.50
C ASN A 463 -8.64 49.24 5.01
N LYS A 464 -7.67 48.70 4.26
CA LYS A 464 -6.91 47.51 4.66
C LYS A 464 -6.00 47.78 5.86
N VAL A 465 -5.40 48.98 5.96
CA VAL A 465 -4.58 49.34 7.13
C VAL A 465 -5.43 49.68 8.35
N ILE A 466 -6.56 50.38 8.18
CA ILE A 466 -7.52 50.60 9.27
C ILE A 466 -8.01 49.25 9.81
N SER A 467 -8.36 48.34 8.88
CA SER A 467 -8.78 46.98 9.21
C SER A 467 -7.71 46.17 9.94
N SER A 468 -6.43 46.34 9.60
CA SER A 468 -5.36 45.57 10.25
C SER A 468 -5.08 46.02 11.68
N LEU A 469 -5.40 47.27 12.05
CA LEU A 469 -5.32 47.73 13.44
C LEU A 469 -6.37 47.07 14.35
N GLU A 470 -7.50 46.63 13.79
CA GLU A 470 -8.54 45.93 14.53
C GLU A 470 -7.98 44.66 15.21
N TRP A 471 -7.02 43.98 14.58
CA TRP A 471 -6.39 42.78 15.13
C TRP A 471 -5.78 43.00 16.52
N LEU A 472 -5.13 44.14 16.77
CA LEU A 472 -4.57 44.45 18.08
C LEU A 472 -5.65 44.84 19.09
N SER A 473 -6.74 45.45 18.64
CA SER A 473 -7.86 45.82 19.51
C SER A 473 -8.62 44.62 20.07
N LEU A 474 -8.60 43.49 19.34
CA LEU A 474 -9.19 42.22 19.74
C LEU A 474 -8.32 41.45 20.75
N ILE A 475 -7.08 41.90 21.00
CA ILE A 475 -6.16 41.27 21.95
C ILE A 475 -6.17 42.10 23.24
N PRO A 476 -6.67 41.59 24.38
CA PRO A 476 -6.90 42.38 25.60
C PRO A 476 -5.67 43.15 26.11
N ASN A 477 -4.48 42.57 25.95
CA ASN A 477 -3.22 43.15 26.42
C ASN A 477 -2.53 44.09 25.41
N GLN A 478 -3.12 44.33 24.23
CA GLN A 478 -2.54 45.15 23.17
C GLN A 478 -3.40 46.37 22.79
N VAL A 479 -4.45 46.66 23.57
CA VAL A 479 -5.35 47.80 23.32
C VAL A 479 -4.61 49.14 23.36
N ASP A 480 -3.65 49.31 24.28
CA ASP A 480 -2.83 50.53 24.37
C ASP A 480 -1.94 50.72 23.14
N GLU A 481 -1.34 49.63 22.64
CA GLU A 481 -0.54 49.64 21.40
C GLU A 481 -1.42 49.97 20.18
N ALA A 482 -2.63 49.39 20.11
CA ALA A 482 -3.59 49.66 19.06
C ALA A 482 -3.99 51.15 19.00
N LEU A 483 -4.26 51.76 20.16
CA LEU A 483 -4.59 53.18 20.27
C LEU A 483 -3.42 54.08 19.85
N TRP A 484 -2.20 53.71 20.25
CA TRP A 484 -1.00 54.46 19.87
C TRP A 484 -0.76 54.41 18.35
N LEU A 485 -0.85 53.22 17.74
CA LEU A 485 -0.72 53.05 16.29
C LEU A 485 -1.84 53.73 15.50
N GLY A 486 -3.07 53.68 16.00
CA GLY A 486 -4.20 54.40 15.42
C GLY A 486 -3.98 55.92 15.40
N ASN A 487 -3.49 56.49 16.51
CA ASN A 487 -3.11 57.90 16.58
C ASN A 487 -1.93 58.23 15.64
N ALA A 488 -0.97 57.32 15.48
CA ALA A 488 0.16 57.50 14.60
C ALA A 488 -0.22 57.47 13.11
N MET A 489 -1.29 56.75 12.72
CA MET A 489 -1.79 56.78 11.34
C MET A 489 -2.56 58.04 10.95
N ILE A 490 -3.24 58.67 11.92
CA ILE A 490 -4.04 59.88 11.69
C ILE A 490 -3.13 61.11 11.51
N ARG A 491 -1.94 61.08 12.14
CA ARG A 491 -0.90 62.10 12.03
C ARG A 491 -0.11 61.92 10.75
#